data_AF-A0A383DQL6-F1
#
_entry.id   AF-A0A383DQL6-F1
#
_cell.length_a   1.000
_cell.length_b   1.000
_cell.length_c   1.000
_cell.angle_alpha   90.00
_cell.angle_beta   90.00
_cell.angle_gamma   90.00
#
_symmetry.space_group_name_H-M   'P 1'
#
loop_
_entity.id
_entity.type
_entity.pdbx_description
1 polymer ?
#
loop_
_entity_poly.entity_id
_entity_poly.type
_entity_poly.pdbx_seq_one_letter_code
_entity_poly.pdbx_strand_id
1 'polypeptide(L)'
;KKYDGIVLTGSTLRLNEDIKEVKKHIEFTKICFKHEKKIFGACWGLQVTVIAAGGKCRVAPNGPHIGIAHDIQLTEAGKKHKIFSTKPEKFTTPAFNYDEVEIPPKDSILLASDKINKFQALHFYVGKSEIWGLQYHPEIPYDYMIKLIKHRSKGMIEKNVFKNQDEINQHIISIEKAKLELSDDIRTTELKNWLNHLKN
;
A
#
# COMPACT_ATOMS: atom_id res chain seq x y z
N LYS A 1 -0.81 14.64 -19.57
CA LYS A 1 0.03 14.67 -20.79
C LYS A 1 1.48 15.08 -20.53
N LYS A 2 1.77 16.07 -19.66
CA LYS A 2 3.14 16.57 -19.37
C LYS A 2 4.04 15.69 -18.47
N TYR A 3 3.49 14.67 -17.83
CA TYR A 3 4.23 13.83 -16.87
C TYR A 3 4.42 12.43 -17.42
N ASP A 4 5.56 11.80 -17.13
CA ASP A 4 5.89 10.44 -17.56
C ASP A 4 5.23 9.37 -16.69
N GLY A 5 5.04 9.67 -15.41
CA GLY A 5 4.35 8.81 -14.45
C GLY A 5 3.46 9.59 -13.49
N ILE A 6 2.60 8.88 -12.78
CA ILE A 6 1.72 9.44 -11.75
C ILE A 6 1.88 8.61 -10.48
N VAL A 7 2.07 9.28 -9.35
CA VAL A 7 2.07 8.62 -8.02
C VAL A 7 0.79 9.03 -7.30
N LEU A 8 0.03 8.05 -6.85
CA LEU A 8 -1.11 8.21 -5.95
C LEU A 8 -0.69 7.69 -4.58
N THR A 9 -0.62 8.59 -3.60
CA THR A 9 -0.09 8.30 -2.26
C THR A 9 -1.16 7.76 -1.32
N GLY A 10 -0.74 7.44 -0.09
CA GLY A 10 -1.67 7.19 1.01
C GLY A 10 -2.51 8.41 1.37
N SER A 11 -3.62 8.16 2.06
CA SER A 11 -4.54 9.18 2.56
C SER A 11 -5.23 8.68 3.83
N THR A 12 -5.74 9.59 4.66
CA THR A 12 -6.61 9.25 5.79
C THR A 12 -8.08 9.11 5.40
N LEU A 13 -8.44 9.43 4.15
CA LEU A 13 -9.79 9.29 3.63
C LEU A 13 -10.19 7.81 3.51
N ARG A 14 -11.47 7.51 3.65
CA ARG A 14 -12.01 6.16 3.48
C ARG A 14 -12.84 6.10 2.20
N LEU A 15 -12.60 5.11 1.33
CA LEU A 15 -13.25 5.05 0.00
C LEU A 15 -14.75 4.71 0.05
N ASN A 16 -15.23 4.22 1.19
CA ASN A 16 -16.65 3.96 1.44
C ASN A 16 -17.41 5.20 1.95
N GLU A 17 -16.71 6.30 2.27
CA GLU A 17 -17.35 7.55 2.68
C GLU A 17 -17.88 8.30 1.46
N ASP A 18 -19.15 8.71 1.51
CA ASP A 18 -19.80 9.46 0.43
C ASP A 18 -19.46 10.95 0.45
N ILE A 19 -18.15 11.27 0.43
CA ILE A 19 -17.65 12.65 0.51
C ILE A 19 -17.09 13.14 -0.82
N LYS A 20 -17.15 14.47 -1.00
CA LYS A 20 -16.80 15.14 -2.26
C LYS A 20 -15.34 14.90 -2.65
N GLU A 21 -14.46 14.85 -1.66
CA GLU A 21 -13.02 14.64 -1.79
C GLU A 21 -12.74 13.26 -2.40
N VAL A 22 -13.37 12.21 -1.88
CA VAL A 22 -13.24 10.83 -2.39
C VAL A 22 -13.72 10.74 -3.84
N LYS A 23 -14.92 11.28 -4.13
CA LYS A 23 -15.46 11.30 -5.49
C LYS A 23 -14.53 12.00 -6.48
N LYS A 24 -13.95 13.15 -6.10
CA LYS A 24 -13.00 13.89 -6.94
C LYS A 24 -11.74 13.09 -7.25
N HIS A 25 -11.18 12.39 -6.27
CA HIS A 25 -10.00 11.57 -6.51
C HIS A 25 -10.30 10.38 -7.42
N ILE A 26 -11.43 9.68 -7.21
CA ILE A 26 -11.86 8.59 -8.09
C ILE A 26 -12.02 9.08 -9.53
N GLU A 27 -12.70 10.22 -9.73
CA GLU A 27 -12.88 10.80 -11.07
C GLU A 27 -11.55 11.26 -11.69
N PHE A 28 -10.66 11.86 -10.90
CA PHE A 28 -9.32 12.20 -11.37
C PHE A 28 -8.55 10.96 -11.81
N THR A 29 -8.57 9.88 -11.02
CA THR A 29 -7.91 8.62 -11.38
C THR A 29 -8.49 8.01 -12.66
N LYS A 30 -9.81 8.07 -12.87
CA LYS A 30 -10.44 7.68 -14.15
C LYS A 30 -9.96 8.52 -15.33
N ILE A 31 -9.72 9.82 -15.13
CA ILE A 31 -9.13 10.68 -16.17
C ILE A 31 -7.71 10.24 -16.48
N CYS A 32 -6.90 9.92 -15.46
CA CYS A 32 -5.53 9.43 -15.64
C CYS A 32 -5.47 8.19 -16.55
N PHE A 33 -6.41 7.25 -16.40
CA PHE A 33 -6.46 6.02 -17.20
C PHE A 33 -6.54 6.24 -18.71
N LYS A 34 -7.04 7.42 -19.14
CA LYS A 34 -7.20 7.79 -20.57
C LYS A 34 -5.90 8.26 -21.23
N HIS A 35 -4.82 8.44 -20.47
CA HIS A 35 -3.63 9.18 -20.92
C HIS A 35 -2.35 8.37 -21.06
N GLU A 36 -2.43 7.04 -21.12
CA GLU A 36 -1.27 6.14 -21.30
C GLU A 36 -0.15 6.44 -20.31
N LYS A 37 -0.49 6.30 -19.03
CA LYS A 37 0.44 6.59 -17.93
C LYS A 37 0.74 5.35 -17.12
N LYS A 38 1.98 5.27 -16.68
CA LYS A 38 2.42 4.35 -15.63
C LYS A 38 2.06 4.99 -14.30
N ILE A 39 1.28 4.29 -13.50
CA ILE A 39 0.73 4.78 -12.24
C ILE A 39 1.28 3.91 -11.10
N PHE A 40 1.86 4.56 -10.09
CA PHE A 40 2.19 3.92 -8.82
C PHE A 40 1.14 4.26 -7.78
N GLY A 41 0.50 3.26 -7.18
CA GLY A 41 -0.46 3.45 -6.10
C GLY A 41 0.08 2.91 -4.78
N ALA A 42 0.23 3.75 -3.77
CA ALA A 42 0.65 3.33 -2.43
C ALA A 42 -0.49 3.43 -1.43
N CYS A 43 -0.78 2.34 -0.70
CA CYS A 43 -1.84 2.23 0.29
C CYS A 43 -3.21 2.66 -0.29
N TRP A 44 -3.74 3.81 0.15
CA TRP A 44 -4.97 4.38 -0.40
C TRP A 44 -4.89 4.64 -1.91
N GLY A 45 -3.69 4.95 -2.44
CA GLY A 45 -3.44 5.09 -3.87
C GLY A 45 -3.71 3.81 -4.66
N LEU A 46 -3.36 2.64 -4.13
CA LEU A 46 -3.75 1.36 -4.72
C LEU A 46 -5.28 1.24 -4.69
N GLN A 47 -5.90 1.51 -3.54
CA GLN A 47 -7.34 1.32 -3.37
C GLN A 47 -8.18 2.23 -4.28
N VAL A 48 -7.80 3.50 -4.45
CA VAL A 48 -8.51 4.42 -5.35
C VAL A 48 -8.36 3.99 -6.81
N THR A 49 -7.20 3.45 -7.22
CA THR A 49 -7.05 2.90 -8.58
C THR A 49 -7.91 1.67 -8.81
N VAL A 50 -8.02 0.79 -7.82
CA VAL A 50 -8.91 -0.38 -7.84
C VAL A 50 -10.37 0.04 -7.98
N ILE A 51 -10.86 0.94 -7.13
CA ILE A 51 -12.25 1.45 -7.20
C ILE A 51 -12.52 2.14 -8.53
N ALA A 52 -11.61 3.01 -8.98
CA ALA A 52 -11.76 3.71 -10.26
C ALA A 52 -11.81 2.75 -11.46
N ALA A 53 -11.15 1.59 -11.35
CA ALA A 53 -11.12 0.53 -12.36
C ALA A 53 -12.27 -0.50 -12.21
N GLY A 54 -13.23 -0.26 -11.30
CA GLY A 54 -14.41 -1.10 -11.11
C GLY A 54 -14.23 -2.27 -10.13
N GLY A 55 -13.12 -2.32 -9.40
CA GLY A 55 -12.93 -3.23 -8.27
C GLY A 55 -13.65 -2.77 -7.00
N LYS A 56 -13.39 -3.45 -5.89
CA LYS A 56 -13.97 -3.15 -4.57
C LYS A 56 -12.91 -3.15 -3.48
N CYS A 57 -13.11 -2.28 -2.49
CA CYS A 57 -12.35 -2.24 -1.25
C CYS A 57 -13.31 -2.36 -0.07
N ARG A 58 -12.79 -2.83 1.06
CA ARG A 58 -13.56 -3.03 2.30
C ARG A 58 -12.67 -2.79 3.52
N VAL A 59 -13.28 -2.79 4.69
CA VAL A 59 -12.55 -2.91 5.96
C VAL A 59 -11.84 -4.26 6.01
N ALA A 60 -10.55 -4.26 6.37
CA ALA A 60 -9.78 -5.49 6.48
C ALA A 60 -10.38 -6.43 7.55
N PRO A 61 -10.92 -7.61 7.16
CA PRO A 61 -11.63 -8.50 8.08
C PRO A 61 -10.69 -9.17 9.07
N ASN A 62 -9.40 -9.30 8.72
CA ASN A 62 -8.36 -9.87 9.58
C ASN A 62 -7.64 -8.81 10.42
N GLY A 63 -8.15 -7.57 10.43
CA GLY A 63 -7.57 -6.45 11.13
C GLY A 63 -6.62 -5.60 10.28
N PRO A 64 -6.28 -4.39 10.77
CA PRO A 64 -5.42 -3.44 10.08
C PRO A 64 -3.93 -3.82 10.18
N HIS A 65 -3.14 -3.30 9.24
CA HIS A 65 -1.71 -3.12 9.48
C HIS A 65 -1.46 -1.81 10.22
N ILE A 66 -0.65 -1.84 11.28
CA ILE A 66 -0.37 -0.67 12.12
C ILE A 66 1.13 -0.47 12.22
N GLY A 67 1.67 0.40 11.39
CA GLY A 67 3.10 0.69 11.31
C GLY A 67 3.96 -0.39 10.65
N ILE A 68 3.50 -1.64 10.56
CA ILE A 68 4.26 -2.78 10.05
C ILE A 68 3.36 -3.82 9.38
N ALA A 69 3.83 -4.40 8.28
CA ALA A 69 3.32 -5.62 7.66
C ALA A 69 4.42 -6.67 7.68
N HIS A 70 4.16 -7.78 8.36
CA HIS A 70 5.11 -8.87 8.52
C HIS A 70 4.98 -9.88 7.40
N ASP A 71 6.12 -10.45 7.02
CA ASP A 71 6.15 -11.67 6.22
C ASP A 71 5.39 -11.58 4.89
N ILE A 72 5.40 -10.41 4.25
CA ILE A 72 4.88 -10.25 2.89
C ILE A 72 5.65 -11.19 1.99
N GLN A 73 4.92 -12.02 1.27
CA GLN A 73 5.46 -13.05 0.39
C GLN A 73 5.09 -12.77 -1.06
N LEU A 74 6.10 -12.79 -1.93
CA LEU A 74 5.90 -12.69 -3.37
C LEU A 74 5.23 -13.95 -3.91
N THR A 75 4.29 -13.76 -4.83
CA THR A 75 3.78 -14.85 -5.67
C THR A 75 4.80 -15.19 -6.76
N GLU A 76 4.59 -16.29 -7.49
CA GLU A 76 5.41 -16.62 -8.67
C GLU A 76 5.40 -15.50 -9.74
N ALA A 77 4.30 -14.76 -9.85
CA ALA A 77 4.24 -13.58 -10.70
C ALA A 77 5.06 -12.42 -10.10
N GLY A 78 4.97 -12.20 -8.77
CA GLY A 78 5.75 -11.20 -8.05
C GLY A 78 7.26 -11.38 -8.19
N LYS A 79 7.76 -12.61 -8.05
CA LYS A 79 9.19 -12.96 -8.20
C LYS A 79 9.76 -12.60 -9.57
N LYS A 80 8.92 -12.67 -10.62
CA LYS A 80 9.28 -12.33 -12.00
C LYS A 80 9.05 -10.86 -12.34
N HIS A 81 8.36 -10.12 -11.47
CA HIS A 81 7.91 -8.77 -11.76
C HIS A 81 9.02 -7.75 -11.47
N LYS A 82 9.23 -6.82 -12.41
CA LYS A 82 10.31 -5.81 -12.31
C LYS A 82 10.24 -4.95 -11.05
N ILE A 83 9.04 -4.70 -10.51
CA ILE A 83 8.89 -3.93 -9.26
C ILE A 83 9.69 -4.53 -8.09
N PHE A 84 9.86 -5.86 -8.05
CA PHE A 84 10.55 -6.57 -6.97
C PHE A 84 11.97 -7.01 -7.36
N SER A 85 12.53 -6.47 -8.44
CA SER A 85 13.93 -6.74 -8.81
C SER A 85 14.82 -6.45 -7.60
N THR A 86 15.64 -7.44 -7.22
CA THR A 86 16.53 -7.42 -6.05
C THR A 86 15.87 -7.34 -4.66
N LYS A 87 14.53 -7.37 -4.58
CA LYS A 87 13.81 -7.49 -3.31
C LYS A 87 13.83 -8.96 -2.86
N PRO A 88 14.04 -9.27 -1.56
CA PRO A 88 13.83 -10.62 -1.05
C PRO A 88 12.41 -11.13 -1.34
N GLU A 89 12.25 -12.44 -1.59
CA GLU A 89 10.94 -13.04 -1.88
C GLU A 89 9.97 -12.97 -0.69
N LYS A 90 10.50 -12.85 0.52
CA LYS A 90 9.76 -12.65 1.76
C LYS A 90 10.37 -11.49 2.52
N PHE A 91 9.56 -10.52 2.93
CA PHE A 91 10.05 -9.31 3.60
C PHE A 91 9.02 -8.71 4.56
N THR A 92 9.52 -7.92 5.51
CA THR A 92 8.73 -7.15 6.46
C THR A 92 8.95 -5.66 6.19
N THR A 93 7.88 -4.87 6.13
CA THR A 93 7.96 -3.48 5.64
C THR A 93 6.94 -2.57 6.35
N PRO A 94 7.15 -1.23 6.35
CA PRO A 94 6.19 -0.28 6.90
C PRO A 94 4.83 -0.34 6.20
N ALA A 95 3.76 -0.46 6.98
CA ALA A 95 2.39 -0.46 6.47
C ALA A 95 1.44 0.17 7.49
N PHE A 96 0.46 0.94 7.02
CA PHE A 96 -0.54 1.54 7.90
C PHE A 96 -1.87 1.64 7.14
N ASN A 97 -2.69 0.61 7.22
CA ASN A 97 -3.94 0.51 6.46
C ASN A 97 -5.02 -0.19 7.28
N TYR A 98 -6.24 0.31 7.15
CA TYR A 98 -7.44 -0.23 7.79
C TYR A 98 -8.39 -0.87 6.77
N ASP A 99 -8.43 -0.30 5.56
CA ASP A 99 -9.11 -0.89 4.42
C ASP A 99 -8.13 -1.74 3.60
N GLU A 100 -8.69 -2.70 2.88
CA GLU A 100 -8.00 -3.55 1.91
C GLU A 100 -8.79 -3.61 0.59
N VAL A 101 -8.10 -4.05 -0.46
CA VAL A 101 -8.78 -4.51 -1.69
C VAL A 101 -9.56 -5.78 -1.38
N GLU A 102 -10.83 -5.83 -1.79
CA GLU A 102 -11.66 -7.02 -1.72
C GLU A 102 -11.69 -7.75 -3.06
N ILE A 103 -12.00 -6.99 -4.11
CA ILE A 103 -12.13 -7.48 -5.48
C ILE A 103 -11.21 -6.64 -6.35
N PRO A 104 -10.10 -7.20 -6.86
CA PRO A 104 -9.23 -6.47 -7.76
C PRO A 104 -9.95 -6.26 -9.11
N PRO A 105 -9.51 -5.30 -9.93
CA PRO A 105 -9.99 -5.14 -11.30
C PRO A 105 -9.80 -6.43 -12.11
N LYS A 106 -10.58 -6.59 -13.18
CA LYS A 106 -10.45 -7.74 -14.08
C LYS A 106 -9.01 -7.86 -14.59
N ASP A 107 -8.53 -9.09 -14.76
CA ASP A 107 -7.21 -9.43 -15.30
C ASP A 107 -6.03 -8.90 -14.47
N SER A 108 -6.27 -8.56 -13.18
CA SER A 108 -5.22 -8.17 -12.26
C SER A 108 -4.31 -9.34 -11.89
N ILE A 109 -3.01 -9.06 -11.84
CA ILE A 109 -1.97 -9.98 -11.43
C ILE A 109 -1.65 -9.72 -9.96
N LEU A 110 -1.88 -10.73 -9.12
CA LEU A 110 -1.46 -10.71 -7.72
C LEU A 110 0.05 -10.93 -7.63
N LEU A 111 0.77 -9.95 -7.06
CA LEU A 111 2.22 -9.99 -6.94
C LEU A 111 2.71 -10.35 -5.54
N ALA A 112 1.99 -9.95 -4.49
CA ALA A 112 2.37 -10.26 -3.12
C ALA A 112 1.16 -10.31 -2.18
N SER A 113 1.28 -11.09 -1.12
CA SER A 113 0.27 -11.27 -0.06
C SER A 113 0.94 -11.49 1.29
N ASP A 114 0.22 -11.30 2.38
CA ASP A 114 0.60 -11.84 3.70
C ASP A 114 -0.59 -12.57 4.36
N LYS A 115 -0.45 -12.88 5.66
CA LYS A 115 -1.48 -13.59 6.42
C LYS A 115 -2.73 -12.75 6.70
N ILE A 116 -2.63 -11.43 6.65
CA ILE A 116 -3.70 -10.49 6.99
C ILE A 116 -4.42 -10.05 5.71
N ASN A 117 -3.66 -9.62 4.70
CA ASN A 117 -4.15 -9.04 3.46
C ASN A 117 -3.64 -9.80 2.24
N LYS A 118 -4.59 -10.30 1.44
CA LYS A 118 -4.28 -11.05 0.22
C LYS A 118 -3.66 -10.20 -0.88
N PHE A 119 -3.99 -8.91 -0.98
CA PHE A 119 -3.60 -8.04 -2.09
C PHE A 119 -2.58 -6.99 -1.64
N GLN A 120 -1.44 -7.46 -1.12
CA GLN A 120 -0.34 -6.57 -0.72
C GLN A 120 0.30 -5.87 -1.91
N ALA A 121 0.33 -6.51 -3.09
CA ALA A 121 0.76 -5.90 -4.33
C ALA A 121 -0.02 -6.42 -5.53
N LEU A 122 -0.42 -5.50 -6.42
CA LEU A 122 -1.17 -5.77 -7.64
C LEU A 122 -0.53 -5.09 -8.85
N HIS A 123 -0.57 -5.76 -9.99
CA HIS A 123 -0.30 -5.16 -11.29
C HIS A 123 -1.49 -5.40 -12.22
N PHE A 124 -1.99 -4.34 -12.84
CA PHE A 124 -3.07 -4.43 -13.81
C PHE A 124 -3.03 -3.28 -14.82
N TYR A 125 -3.72 -3.48 -15.94
CA TYR A 125 -3.96 -2.45 -16.94
C TYR A 125 -5.42 -2.00 -16.89
N VAL A 126 -5.66 -0.71 -17.09
CA VAL A 126 -7.02 -0.17 -17.25
C VAL A 126 -7.00 1.02 -18.20
N GLY A 127 -7.90 0.99 -19.19
CA GLY A 127 -7.86 1.94 -20.30
C GLY A 127 -6.52 1.83 -21.02
N LYS A 128 -5.76 2.92 -21.03
CA LYS A 128 -4.41 2.96 -21.63
C LYS A 128 -3.28 2.86 -20.59
N SER A 129 -3.62 2.77 -19.30
CA SER A 129 -2.65 2.95 -18.23
C SER A 129 -2.25 1.64 -17.56
N GLU A 130 -1.00 1.59 -17.11
CA GLU A 130 -0.40 0.49 -16.34
C GLU A 130 -0.35 0.91 -14.88
N ILE A 131 -0.83 0.05 -13.97
CA ILE A 131 -0.86 0.33 -12.54
C ILE A 131 0.02 -0.68 -11.84
N TRP A 132 1.00 -0.19 -11.08
CA TRP A 132 1.68 -0.96 -10.06
C TRP A 132 1.24 -0.45 -8.69
N GLY A 133 0.51 -1.27 -7.94
CA GLY A 133 -0.08 -0.87 -6.68
C GLY A 133 0.43 -1.69 -5.51
N LEU A 134 0.74 -1.02 -4.41
CA LEU A 134 1.18 -1.60 -3.14
C LEU A 134 0.24 -1.17 -2.03
N GLN A 135 -0.10 -2.07 -1.13
CA GLN A 135 -0.94 -1.76 0.03
C GLN A 135 -0.13 -1.18 1.21
N TYR A 136 1.19 -1.37 1.19
CA TYR A 136 2.15 -0.91 2.18
C TYR A 136 2.93 0.34 1.70
N HIS A 137 3.83 0.85 2.54
CA HIS A 137 4.51 2.14 2.37
C HIS A 137 6.03 2.01 2.25
N PRO A 138 6.58 1.68 1.07
CA PRO A 138 8.04 1.67 0.86
C PRO A 138 8.68 3.06 1.04
N GLU A 139 7.91 4.14 0.93
CA GLU A 139 8.38 5.52 1.07
C GLU A 139 8.56 5.97 2.52
N ILE A 140 7.85 5.36 3.47
CA ILE A 140 7.81 5.82 4.87
C ILE A 140 8.77 4.99 5.74
N PRO A 141 9.72 5.60 6.48
CA PRO A 141 10.56 4.87 7.43
C PRO A 141 9.81 4.51 8.72
N TYR A 142 10.24 3.45 9.42
CA TYR A 142 9.61 3.02 10.67
C TYR A 142 9.60 4.10 11.76
N ASP A 143 10.57 5.00 11.80
CA ASP A 143 10.56 6.11 12.76
C ASP A 143 9.32 6.99 12.65
N TYR A 144 8.83 7.20 11.42
CA TYR A 144 7.60 7.94 11.20
C TYR A 144 6.38 7.12 11.64
N MET A 145 6.38 5.81 11.36
CA MET A 145 5.31 4.90 11.81
C MET A 145 5.19 4.88 13.34
N ILE A 146 6.31 4.77 14.05
CA ILE A 146 6.35 4.78 15.52
C ILE A 146 5.83 6.12 16.06
N LYS A 147 6.26 7.25 15.47
CA LYS A 147 5.73 8.57 15.84
C LYS A 147 4.22 8.65 15.64
N LEU A 148 3.70 8.11 14.54
CA LEU A 148 2.28 8.11 14.24
C LEU A 148 1.48 7.25 15.23
N ILE A 149 1.99 6.07 15.60
CA ILE A 149 1.38 5.20 16.61
C ILE A 149 1.34 5.90 17.96
N LYS A 150 2.46 6.50 18.40
CA LYS A 150 2.53 7.26 19.67
C LYS A 150 1.54 8.42 19.67
N HIS A 151 1.43 9.17 18.57
CA HIS A 151 0.50 10.28 18.46
C HIS A 151 -0.97 9.84 18.48
N ARG A 152 -1.28 8.65 17.97
CA ARG A 152 -2.65 8.12 17.85
C ARG A 152 -3.03 7.12 18.95
N SER A 153 -2.17 6.90 19.96
CA SER A 153 -2.31 5.82 20.94
C SER A 153 -3.66 5.85 21.67
N LYS A 154 -4.05 7.01 22.19
CA LYS A 154 -5.32 7.20 22.89
C LYS A 154 -6.51 6.79 22.01
N GLY A 155 -6.57 7.30 20.77
CA GLY A 155 -7.65 6.98 19.85
C GLY A 155 -7.64 5.52 19.38
N MET A 156 -6.49 4.85 19.37
CA MET A 156 -6.40 3.42 19.08
C MET A 156 -6.95 2.57 20.23
N ILE A 157 -6.68 2.96 21.48
CA ILE A 157 -7.25 2.29 22.67
C ILE A 157 -8.76 2.49 22.72
N GLU A 158 -9.24 3.73 22.52
CA GLU A 158 -10.68 4.04 22.51
C GLU A 158 -11.44 3.27 21.43
N LYS A 159 -10.78 2.97 20.30
CA LYS A 159 -11.34 2.17 19.20
C LYS A 159 -11.11 0.67 19.35
N ASN A 160 -10.59 0.21 20.50
CA ASN A 160 -10.26 -1.19 20.79
C ASN A 160 -9.31 -1.82 19.76
N VAL A 161 -8.44 -1.02 19.15
CA VAL A 161 -7.37 -1.50 18.27
C VAL A 161 -6.24 -2.11 19.10
N PHE A 162 -5.96 -1.52 20.25
CA PHE A 162 -5.11 -2.07 21.30
C PHE A 162 -5.87 -2.02 22.63
N LYS A 163 -5.63 -2.98 23.52
CA LYS A 163 -6.30 -3.07 24.83
C LYS A 163 -5.86 -1.97 25.77
N ASN A 164 -4.58 -1.61 25.74
CA ASN A 164 -3.98 -0.65 26.66
C ASN A 164 -2.64 -0.13 26.11
N GLN A 165 -2.01 0.76 26.89
CA GLN A 165 -0.72 1.35 26.54
C GLN A 165 0.43 0.34 26.52
N ASP A 166 0.38 -0.73 27.33
CA ASP A 166 1.43 -1.75 27.35
C ASP A 166 1.45 -2.55 26.05
N GLU A 167 0.30 -2.89 25.48
CA GLU A 167 0.21 -3.55 24.18
C GLU A 167 0.77 -2.67 23.06
N ILE A 168 0.52 -1.36 23.09
CA ILE A 168 1.13 -0.39 22.18
C ILE A 168 2.64 -0.37 22.34
N ASN A 169 3.14 -0.37 23.57
CA ASN A 169 4.59 -0.36 23.83
C ASN A 169 5.25 -1.63 23.29
N GLN A 170 4.65 -2.81 23.50
CA GLN A 170 5.15 -4.07 22.94
C GLN A 170 5.12 -4.08 21.40
N HIS A 171 4.07 -3.51 20.82
CA HIS A 171 3.97 -3.35 19.36
C HIS A 171 5.04 -2.40 18.81
N ILE A 172 5.35 -1.31 19.50
CA ILE A 172 6.46 -0.42 19.11
C ILE A 172 7.81 -1.14 19.20
N ILE A 173 8.04 -1.95 20.24
CA ILE A 173 9.28 -2.73 20.40
C ILE A 173 9.45 -3.72 19.23
N SER A 174 8.38 -4.35 18.74
CA SER A 174 8.48 -5.24 17.58
C SER A 174 8.86 -4.49 16.30
N ILE A 175 8.34 -3.27 16.11
CA ILE A 175 8.70 -2.40 14.99
C ILE A 175 10.16 -1.93 15.10
N GLU A 176 10.61 -1.56 16.29
CA GLU A 176 12.02 -1.17 16.53
C GLU A 176 12.99 -2.31 16.19
N LYS A 177 12.64 -3.56 16.49
CA LYS A 177 13.44 -4.73 16.07
C LYS A 177 13.47 -4.87 14.55
N ALA A 178 12.31 -4.80 13.89
CA ALA A 178 12.23 -4.88 12.42
C ALA A 178 12.98 -3.74 11.72
N LYS A 179 13.05 -2.56 12.34
CA LYS A 179 13.83 -1.43 11.85
C LYS A 179 15.32 -1.72 11.77
N LEU A 180 15.88 -2.49 12.71
CA LEU A 180 17.31 -2.84 12.70
C LEU A 180 17.69 -3.74 11.53
N GLU A 181 16.72 -4.50 11.00
CA GLU A 181 16.92 -5.46 9.90
C GLU A 181 16.64 -4.85 8.52
N LEU A 182 15.83 -3.78 8.45
CA LEU A 182 15.37 -3.20 7.19
C LEU A 182 16.21 -1.97 6.78
N SER A 183 17.09 -2.13 5.80
CA SER A 183 17.78 -1.00 5.18
C SER A 183 16.86 -0.19 4.27
N ASP A 184 17.17 1.10 4.09
CA ASP A 184 16.44 1.97 3.18
C ASP A 184 16.52 1.50 1.72
N ASP A 185 17.63 0.89 1.32
CA ASP A 185 17.79 0.34 -0.02
C ASP A 185 16.80 -0.79 -0.31
N ILE A 186 16.65 -1.71 0.65
CA ILE A 186 15.66 -2.79 0.56
C ILE A 186 14.25 -2.21 0.65
N ARG A 187 14.00 -1.30 1.60
CA ARG A 187 12.68 -0.70 1.82
C ARG A 187 12.14 0.02 0.58
N THR A 188 13.00 0.76 -0.12
CA THR A 188 12.62 1.62 -1.26
C THR A 188 12.78 0.96 -2.63
N THR A 189 13.13 -0.33 -2.68
CA THR A 189 13.40 -1.07 -3.92
C THR A 189 12.28 -0.93 -4.95
N GLU A 190 11.02 -1.05 -4.53
CA GLU A 190 9.85 -0.95 -5.41
C GLU A 190 9.74 0.42 -6.08
N LEU A 191 10.03 1.49 -5.34
CA LEU A 191 10.01 2.87 -5.87
C LEU A 191 11.15 3.07 -6.86
N LYS A 192 12.37 2.62 -6.52
CA LYS A 192 13.54 2.69 -7.42
C LYS A 192 13.26 1.94 -8.73
N ASN A 193 12.69 0.74 -8.64
CA ASN A 193 12.36 -0.08 -9.79
C ASN A 193 11.24 0.52 -10.64
N TRP A 194 10.20 1.11 -10.03
CA TRP A 194 9.16 1.81 -10.76
C TRP A 194 9.69 3.07 -11.47
N LEU A 195 10.55 3.86 -10.81
CA LEU A 195 11.19 5.02 -11.44
C LEU A 195 12.08 4.63 -12.62
N ASN A 196 12.78 3.50 -12.55
CA ASN A 196 13.53 2.95 -13.67
C ASN A 196 12.60 2.46 -14.79
N HIS A 197 11.45 1.88 -14.44
CA HIS A 197 10.42 1.49 -15.42
C HIS A 197 9.81 2.68 -16.15
N LEU A 198 9.72 3.86 -15.52
CA LEU A 198 9.26 5.08 -16.21
C LEU A 198 10.17 5.52 -17.36
N LYS A 199 11.48 5.27 -17.25
CA LYS A 199 12.49 5.71 -18.23
C LYS A 199 12.53 4.86 -19.50
N ASN A 200 11.94 3.67 -19.47
CA ASN A 200 11.91 2.70 -20.58
C ASN A 200 10.56 2.74 -21.29
#